data_AF-F0G046-F1
#
_entry.id   AF-F0G046-F1
#
_cell.length_a   1.000
_cell.length_b   1.000
_cell.length_c   1.000
_cell.angle_alpha   90.00
_cell.angle_beta   90.00
_cell.angle_gamma   90.00
#
_symmetry.space_group_name_H-M   'P 1'
#
loop_
_entity.id
_entity.type
_entity.pdbx_description
1 polymer ?
#
loop_
_entity_poly.entity_id
_entity_poly.type
_entity_poly.pdbx_seq_one_letter_code
_entity_poly.pdbx_strand_id
1 'polypeptide(L)'
;SGASAASASSSEDPAVKQLKQLIERLQKQLAQVQQQMARAAQRAKDDPAAAVEQQSLGAQANALSAALSTAIAQLAQVLQQSGGSSSGGLVSTQA
;
A
#
# COMPACT_ATOMS: atom_id res chain seq x y z
N SER A 1 -17.91 37.38 20.58
CA SER A 1 -18.26 36.49 19.46
C SER A 1 -17.10 35.54 19.21
N GLY A 2 -17.38 34.24 19.29
CA GLY A 2 -16.36 33.18 19.28
C GLY A 2 -15.78 32.90 17.90
N ALA A 3 -14.47 32.71 17.87
CA ALA A 3 -13.79 31.96 16.83
C ALA A 3 -12.97 30.90 17.55
N SER A 4 -13.63 29.78 17.84
CA SER A 4 -12.97 28.55 18.26
C SER A 4 -12.06 28.14 17.10
N ALA A 5 -10.80 28.53 17.17
CA ALA A 5 -9.74 27.94 16.37
C ALA A 5 -9.74 26.46 16.72
N ALA A 6 -10.45 25.67 15.93
CA ALA A 6 -10.48 24.23 16.04
C ALA A 6 -9.04 23.77 15.90
N SER A 7 -8.49 23.34 17.03
CA SER A 7 -7.20 22.71 17.15
C SER A 7 -7.06 21.69 16.03
N ALA A 8 -6.26 22.03 15.01
CA ALA A 8 -5.79 21.09 14.01
C ALA A 8 -4.87 20.10 14.72
N SER A 9 -5.48 19.18 15.46
CA SER A 9 -4.79 17.98 15.91
C SER A 9 -4.41 17.25 14.63
N SER A 10 -3.11 17.24 14.31
CA SER A 10 -2.48 16.44 13.25
C SER A 10 -2.78 14.96 13.45
N SER A 11 -4.03 14.56 13.24
CA SER A 11 -4.47 13.18 13.17
C SER A 11 -4.30 12.79 11.72
N GLU A 12 -3.31 11.93 11.45
CA GLU A 12 -3.13 11.30 10.14
C GLU A 12 -4.48 10.74 9.67
N ASP A 13 -4.84 10.99 8.42
CA ASP A 13 -6.12 10.57 7.86
C ASP A 13 -6.33 9.05 8.09
N PRO A 14 -7.48 8.63 8.62
CA PRO A 14 -7.71 7.22 8.92
C PRO A 14 -7.56 6.31 7.69
N ALA A 15 -7.89 6.80 6.49
CA ALA A 15 -7.68 6.06 5.25
C ALA A 15 -6.19 5.93 4.91
N VAL A 16 -5.39 6.98 5.12
CA VAL A 16 -3.92 6.92 4.99
C VAL A 16 -3.34 5.86 5.93
N LYS A 17 -3.76 5.86 7.21
CA LYS A 17 -3.30 4.87 8.19
C LYS A 17 -3.66 3.44 7.77
N GLN A 18 -4.89 3.22 7.32
CA GLN A 18 -5.34 1.89 6.86
C GLN A 18 -4.57 1.41 5.63
N LEU A 19 -4.33 2.29 4.65
CA LEU A 19 -3.57 1.95 3.44
C LEU A 19 -2.10 1.64 3.75
N LYS A 20 -1.45 2.39 4.66
CA LYS A 20 -0.09 2.10 5.12
C LYS A 20 -0.01 0.72 5.77
N GLN A 21 -0.96 0.39 6.66
CA GLN A 21 -1.04 -0.94 7.28
C GLN A 21 -1.28 -2.06 6.26
N LEU A 22 -2.12 -1.82 5.24
CA LEU A 22 -2.33 -2.78 4.15
C LEU A 22 -1.04 -3.01 3.35
N ILE A 23 -0.35 -1.94 2.96
CA ILE A 23 0.92 -1.97 2.22
C ILE A 23 1.97 -2.77 3.01
N GLU A 24 2.14 -2.50 4.31
CA GLU A 24 3.07 -3.25 5.16
C GLU A 24 2.74 -4.75 5.21
N ARG A 25 1.45 -5.11 5.34
CA ARG A 25 1.03 -6.52 5.32
C ARG A 25 1.28 -7.18 3.97
N LEU A 26 1.06 -6.47 2.86
CA LEU A 26 1.31 -6.98 1.51
C LEU A 26 2.80 -7.19 1.27
N GLN A 27 3.65 -6.25 1.71
CA GLN A 27 5.12 -6.40 1.62
C GLN A 27 5.62 -7.60 2.42
N LYS A 28 5.13 -7.80 3.65
CA LYS A 28 5.48 -8.97 4.47
C LYS A 28 5.06 -10.28 3.80
N GLN A 29 3.84 -10.36 3.28
CA GLN A 29 3.36 -11.54 2.56
C GLN A 29 4.20 -11.81 1.30
N LEU A 30 4.52 -10.77 0.53
CA LEU A 30 5.33 -10.91 -0.66
C LEU A 30 6.74 -11.43 -0.33
N ALA A 31 7.36 -10.94 0.74
CA ALA A 31 8.66 -11.44 1.21
C ALA A 31 8.58 -12.91 1.64
N GLN A 32 7.51 -13.33 2.33
CA GLN A 32 7.31 -14.73 2.71
C GLN A 32 7.15 -15.63 1.48
N VAL A 33 6.37 -15.22 0.48
CA VAL A 33 6.19 -15.98 -0.77
C VAL A 33 7.52 -16.11 -1.51
N GLN A 34 8.32 -15.04 -1.59
CA GLN A 34 9.65 -15.08 -2.20
C GLN A 34 10.59 -16.05 -1.46
N GLN A 35 10.56 -16.08 -0.13
CA GLN A 35 11.33 -17.05 0.63
C GLN A 35 10.87 -18.49 0.39
N GLN A 36 9.56 -18.73 0.31
CA GLN A 36 9.01 -20.04 -0.02
C GLN A 36 9.42 -20.48 -1.43
N MET A 37 9.38 -19.57 -2.42
CA MET A 37 9.86 -19.85 -3.78
C MET A 37 11.33 -20.24 -3.80
N ALA A 38 12.18 -19.55 -3.04
CA ALA A 38 13.60 -19.88 -2.95
C ALA A 38 13.82 -21.27 -2.34
N ARG A 39 13.07 -21.63 -1.30
CA ARG A 39 13.12 -22.98 -0.70
C ARG A 39 12.60 -24.05 -1.68
N ALA A 40 11.50 -23.78 -2.38
CA ALA A 40 10.98 -24.65 -3.41
C ALA A 40 11.99 -24.83 -4.57
N ALA A 41 12.72 -23.77 -4.96
CA ALA A 41 13.77 -23.83 -5.98
C ALA A 41 14.91 -24.77 -5.57
N GLN A 42 15.28 -24.77 -4.30
CA GLN A 42 16.29 -25.68 -3.77
C GLN A 42 15.82 -27.13 -3.82
N ARG A 43 14.54 -27.39 -3.48
CA ARG A 43 13.92 -28.72 -3.51
C ARG A 43 13.65 -29.25 -4.93
N ALA A 44 13.39 -28.38 -5.89
CA ALA A 44 13.05 -28.74 -7.27
C ALA A 44 14.15 -29.54 -8.01
N LYS A 45 15.37 -29.59 -7.47
CA LYS A 45 16.45 -30.46 -7.96
C LYS A 45 16.15 -31.95 -7.75
N ASP A 46 15.42 -32.27 -6.69
CA ASP A 46 15.18 -33.64 -6.23
C ASP A 46 13.68 -33.98 -6.20
N ASP A 47 12.79 -32.98 -6.26
CA ASP A 47 11.34 -33.14 -6.17
C ASP A 47 10.60 -32.36 -7.29
N PRO A 48 9.99 -33.06 -8.28
CA PRO A 48 9.22 -32.41 -9.34
C PRO A 48 7.93 -31.74 -8.84
N ALA A 49 7.39 -32.13 -7.68
CA ALA A 49 6.23 -31.44 -7.08
C ALA A 49 6.58 -30.01 -6.67
N ALA A 50 7.84 -29.74 -6.30
CA ALA A 50 8.30 -28.41 -5.97
C ALA A 50 8.25 -27.45 -7.18
N ALA A 51 8.36 -27.94 -8.42
CA ALA A 51 8.20 -27.11 -9.62
C ALA A 51 6.76 -26.60 -9.78
N VAL A 52 5.76 -27.42 -9.47
CA VAL A 52 4.34 -27.01 -9.47
C VAL A 52 4.07 -26.02 -8.33
N GLU A 53 4.69 -26.25 -7.17
CA GLU A 53 4.64 -25.33 -6.03
C GLU A 53 5.21 -23.95 -6.40
N GLN A 54 6.32 -23.89 -7.15
CA GLN A 54 6.89 -22.65 -7.65
C GLN A 54 5.97 -21.88 -8.60
N GLN A 55 5.26 -22.57 -9.51
CA GLN A 55 4.29 -21.91 -10.39
C GLN A 55 3.16 -21.27 -9.58
N SER A 56 2.64 -21.99 -8.59
CA SER A 56 1.58 -21.51 -7.70
C SER A 56 2.05 -20.32 -6.84
N LEU A 57 3.27 -20.38 -6.32
CA LEU A 57 3.88 -19.29 -5.55
C LEU A 57 4.18 -18.07 -6.43
N GLY A 58 4.60 -18.28 -7.69
CA GLY A 58 4.83 -17.20 -8.65
C GLY A 58 3.53 -16.45 -8.99
N ALA A 59 2.43 -17.18 -9.19
CA ALA A 59 1.11 -16.56 -9.39
C ALA A 59 0.67 -15.74 -8.15
N GLN A 60 0.88 -16.28 -6.95
CA GLN A 60 0.62 -15.56 -5.69
C GLN A 60 1.48 -14.30 -5.54
N ALA A 61 2.77 -14.37 -5.87
CA ALA A 61 3.67 -13.23 -5.83
C ALA A 61 3.23 -12.12 -6.78
N ASN A 62 2.80 -12.47 -8.01
CA ASN A 62 2.27 -11.52 -8.98
C ASN A 62 0.98 -10.85 -8.48
N ALA A 63 0.05 -11.63 -7.90
CA ALA A 63 -1.18 -11.10 -7.32
C ALA A 63 -0.90 -10.14 -6.15
N LEU A 64 0.02 -10.50 -5.25
CA LEU A 64 0.44 -9.66 -4.13
C LEU A 64 1.12 -8.38 -4.62
N SER A 65 1.97 -8.46 -5.65
CA SER A 65 2.62 -7.29 -6.26
C SER A 65 1.60 -6.33 -6.88
N ALA A 66 0.62 -6.85 -7.61
CA ALA A 66 -0.45 -6.03 -8.19
C ALA A 66 -1.30 -5.34 -7.11
N ALA A 67 -1.66 -6.08 -6.04
CA ALA A 67 -2.36 -5.51 -4.89
C ALA A 67 -1.54 -4.43 -4.18
N LEU A 68 -0.22 -4.64 -4.05
CA LEU A 68 0.70 -3.68 -3.45
C LEU A 68 0.77 -2.39 -4.27
N SER A 69 0.96 -2.49 -5.59
CA SER A 69 0.95 -1.32 -6.49
C SER A 69 -0.37 -0.57 -6.43
N THR A 70 -1.49 -1.30 -6.36
CA THR A 70 -2.83 -0.71 -6.24
C THR A 70 -3.00 0.05 -4.91
N ALA A 71 -2.56 -0.53 -3.80
CA ALA A 71 -2.62 0.13 -2.49
C ALA A 71 -1.72 1.38 -2.42
N ILE A 72 -0.55 1.34 -3.05
CA ILE A 72 0.36 2.50 -3.16
C ILE A 72 -0.29 3.61 -4.01
N ALA A 73 -0.93 3.27 -5.13
CA ALA A 73 -1.64 4.24 -5.95
C ALA A 73 -2.79 4.91 -5.18
N GLN A 74 -3.60 4.13 -4.45
CA GLN A 74 -4.66 4.66 -3.60
C GLN A 74 -4.10 5.57 -2.50
N LEU A 75 -2.98 5.21 -1.88
CA LEU A 75 -2.32 6.03 -0.88
C LEU A 75 -1.90 7.39 -1.48
N ALA A 76 -1.27 7.37 -2.66
CA ALA A 76 -0.89 8.59 -3.36
C ALA A 76 -2.10 9.48 -3.69
N GLN A 77 -3.22 8.89 -4.13
CA GLN A 77 -4.45 9.63 -4.41
C GLN A 77 -5.01 10.32 -3.15
N VAL A 78 -5.12 9.59 -2.03
CA VAL A 78 -5.62 10.16 -0.76
C VAL A 78 -4.72 11.29 -0.27
N LEU A 79 -3.39 11.10 -0.35
CA LEU A 79 -2.43 12.15 0.02
C LEU A 79 -2.55 13.39 -0.88
N GLN A 80 -2.75 13.20 -2.18
CA GLN A 80 -2.92 14.30 -3.12
C GLN A 80 -4.24 15.06 -2.90
N GLN A 81 -5.31 14.37 -2.49
CA GLN A 81 -6.59 14.98 -2.17
C GLN A 81 -6.52 15.80 -0.87
N SER A 82 -5.84 15.28 0.15
CA SER A 82 -5.58 15.99 1.41
C SER A 82 -4.61 17.17 1.23
N GLY A 83 -3.62 17.06 0.34
CA GLY A 83 -2.67 18.13 0.02
C GLY A 83 -3.22 19.22 -0.92
N GLY A 84 -4.09 18.86 -1.85
CA GLY A 84 -4.67 19.78 -2.85
C GLY A 84 -5.79 20.68 -2.31
N SER A 85 -6.41 20.31 -1.19
CA SER A 85 -7.52 21.06 -0.59
C SER A 85 -7.10 22.37 0.12
N SER A 86 -5.79 22.65 0.25
CA SER A 86 -5.28 23.81 0.98
C SER A 86 -4.81 24.99 0.10
N SER A 87 -4.70 24.83 -1.23
CA SER A 87 -4.18 25.89 -2.13
C SER A 87 -5.24 26.65 -2.95
N GLY A 88 -6.53 26.32 -2.84
CA GLY A 88 -7.59 26.90 -3.69
C GLY A 88 -8.49 27.96 -3.05
N GLY A 89 -8.38 28.23 -1.74
CA GLY A 89 -9.42 28.94 -0.98
C GLY A 89 -9.22 30.44 -0.70
N LEU A 90 -8.10 31.05 -1.11
CA LEU A 90 -7.80 32.46 -0.78
C LEU A 90 -7.59 33.36 -2.00
N VAL A 91 -8.22 33.07 -3.14
CA VAL A 91 -8.48 34.14 -4.11
C VAL A 91 -9.73 34.88 -3.64
N SER A 92 -9.59 35.66 -2.56
CA SER A 92 -10.49 36.76 -2.27
C SER A 92 -10.45 37.69 -3.48
N THR A 93 -11.45 37.60 -4.35
CA THR A 93 -11.77 38.68 -5.30
C THR A 93 -12.35 39.86 -4.53
N GLN A 94 -11.51 40.49 -3.70
CA GLN A 94 -11.75 41.86 -3.24
C GLN A 94 -11.15 42.78 -4.30
N ALA A 95 -11.93 43.05 -5.35
CA ALA A 95 -11.72 44.16 -6.28
C ALA A 95 -13.10 44.61 -6.78
#